data_AF-A0A7V2XSH5-F1
#
_entry.id   AF-A0A7V2XSH5-F1
#
_cell.length_a   1.000
_cell.length_b   1.000
_cell.length_c   1.000
_cell.angle_alpha   90.00
_cell.angle_beta   90.00
_cell.angle_gamma   90.00
#
_symmetry.space_group_name_H-M   'P 1'
#
loop_
_entity.id
_entity.type
_entity.pdbx_description
1 polymer ?
#
loop_
_entity_poly.entity_id
_entity_poly.type
_entity_poly.pdbx_seq_one_letter_code
_entity_poly.pdbx_strand_id
1 'polypeptide(L)'
;MPVNCIRCKAMIPQADITARMTAKDKNGNFFCARCTIDLASQMGVKLGGPQGTQPPAGLPGQTVVLSRTQLQPRPPSAARVETATHHPGTRPGTRPGTGPVPRVGSGPVPRPGTGPVPRVSTGGRPGSGSRIGRATTRPLPGLTRAGTTRRMPPPEAVEPEAEGYYEEEAPIPAPPRRRMSSKTMALLSVGAVVLIAIVFTIVMMRQSSEKRAQELRFRQAKAALGALEDAQRERPRDFEQQERLLRDFVEKAQGLASYEKTAAQKREEIETNAKKAKEFRQAAGDLAALERDSDDPQKTDRIARELGTLKPRLDPLDREVNERFDVLFKKVSQQRVLGLFNEAKALAEKEPNSHDAILAKLGEAHAAALKVGGALDYLVRDILVEDDRVASLKYTAAFIDSVPWIDLMTAEWRGQWKKSPPPEALDVQTGGTEWTLTGKDVPGVSFGVYYIGSEKGWRDVVVETEVVIEQFGFSFFGRCGRPEKPVRYDVRAKQETGITEGQPYKMTFSVTGLQGKVEIADVGVDKVPVDALGASSGGVGIVLDPGARIRVKSFKVKVLRADTK
;
A
#
# COMPACT_ATOMS: atom_id res chain seq x y z
N MET A 1 22.10 -4.71 -16.14
CA MET A 1 20.98 -5.60 -15.73
C MET A 1 20.01 -5.73 -16.90
N PRO A 2 19.46 -6.92 -17.19
CA PRO A 2 18.45 -7.09 -18.24
C PRO A 2 17.24 -6.21 -17.95
N VAL A 3 16.64 -5.65 -19.01
CA VAL A 3 15.49 -4.74 -18.89
C VAL A 3 14.25 -5.45 -19.40
N ASN A 4 13.15 -5.39 -18.65
CA ASN A 4 11.88 -5.98 -19.04
C ASN A 4 11.13 -5.04 -19.98
N CYS A 5 10.67 -5.57 -21.11
CA CYS A 5 9.66 -4.89 -21.93
C CYS A 5 8.33 -4.89 -21.18
N ILE A 6 7.75 -3.72 -20.89
CA ILE A 6 6.52 -3.62 -20.09
C ILE A 6 5.34 -4.38 -20.71
N ARG A 7 5.24 -4.39 -22.04
CA ARG A 7 4.06 -4.93 -22.74
C ARG A 7 4.09 -6.44 -22.88
N CYS A 8 5.23 -7.03 -23.23
CA CYS A 8 5.34 -8.49 -23.45
C CYS A 8 6.10 -9.23 -22.33
N LYS A 9 6.60 -8.52 -21.31
CA LYS A 9 7.38 -9.06 -20.19
C LYS A 9 8.65 -9.85 -20.58
N ALA A 10 9.09 -9.76 -21.84
CA ALA A 10 10.33 -10.39 -22.27
C ALA A 10 11.56 -9.70 -21.64
N MET A 11 12.49 -10.50 -21.11
CA MET A 11 13.81 -10.04 -20.67
C MET A 11 14.70 -9.79 -21.88
N ILE A 12 15.24 -8.57 -22.00
CA ILE A 12 16.21 -8.23 -23.05
C ILE A 12 17.62 -8.28 -22.44
N PRO A 13 18.52 -9.14 -22.95
CA PRO A 13 19.91 -9.20 -22.51
C PRO A 13 20.61 -7.86 -22.72
N GLN A 14 21.56 -7.52 -21.85
CA GLN A 14 22.22 -6.22 -21.85
C GLN A 14 22.97 -5.90 -23.17
N ALA A 15 23.47 -6.92 -23.86
CA ALA A 15 24.15 -6.79 -25.15
C ALA A 15 23.23 -6.37 -26.30
N ASP A 16 21.91 -6.57 -26.18
CA ASP A 16 20.91 -6.33 -27.22
C ASP A 16 20.12 -5.02 -27.03
N ILE A 17 20.35 -4.30 -25.93
CA ILE A 17 19.59 -3.09 -25.55
C ILE A 17 19.69 -2.01 -26.64
N THR A 18 20.87 -1.80 -27.23
CA THR A 18 21.09 -0.77 -28.25
C THR A 18 20.49 -1.14 -29.62
N ALA A 19 20.32 -2.42 -29.91
CA ALA A 19 19.85 -2.90 -31.21
C ALA A 19 18.32 -3.13 -31.28
N ARG A 20 17.65 -3.36 -30.14
CA ARG A 20 16.24 -3.80 -30.10
C ARG A 20 15.28 -2.84 -29.42
N MET A 21 15.76 -1.73 -28.86
CA MET A 21 14.92 -0.72 -28.21
C MET A 21 14.73 0.49 -29.12
N THR A 22 13.48 0.80 -29.45
CA THR A 22 13.14 1.88 -30.40
C THR A 22 12.44 3.06 -29.76
N ALA A 23 11.89 2.93 -28.54
CA ALA A 23 11.14 4.01 -27.90
C ALA A 23 11.12 3.89 -26.35
N LYS A 24 11.04 5.06 -25.70
CA LYS A 24 10.71 5.22 -24.28
C LYS A 24 9.39 5.98 -24.13
N ASP A 25 8.61 5.66 -23.11
CA ASP A 25 7.48 6.54 -22.71
C ASP A 25 7.96 7.77 -21.92
N LYS A 26 7.01 8.64 -21.55
CA LYS A 26 7.26 9.85 -20.76
C LYS A 26 7.78 9.57 -19.34
N ASN A 27 7.67 8.32 -18.87
CA ASN A 27 8.13 7.87 -17.57
C ASN A 27 9.48 7.13 -17.65
N GLY A 28 10.09 7.07 -18.85
CA GLY A 28 11.39 6.44 -19.08
C GLY A 28 11.35 4.92 -19.27
N ASN A 29 10.17 4.32 -19.41
CA ASN A 29 10.00 2.89 -19.59
C ASN A 29 10.26 2.46 -21.04
N PHE A 30 10.79 1.25 -21.22
CA PHE A 30 11.25 0.77 -22.52
C PHE A 30 10.25 -0.19 -23.21
N PHE A 31 10.11 -0.04 -24.54
CA PHE A 31 9.40 -0.96 -25.41
C PHE A 31 10.38 -1.70 -26.32
N CYS A 32 10.16 -3.00 -26.53
CA CYS A 32 10.88 -3.73 -27.57
C CYS A 32 10.33 -3.37 -28.95
N ALA A 33 11.16 -3.46 -30.00
CA ALA A 33 10.81 -3.08 -31.37
C ALA A 33 9.48 -3.67 -31.85
N ARG A 34 9.18 -4.93 -31.50
CA ARG A 34 7.92 -5.60 -31.87
C ARG A 34 6.69 -4.96 -31.22
N CYS A 35 6.78 -4.64 -29.92
CA CYS A 35 5.70 -3.95 -29.22
C CYS A 35 5.54 -2.50 -29.67
N THR A 36 6.61 -1.84 -30.13
CA THR A 36 6.55 -0.50 -30.70
C THR A 36 5.82 -0.50 -32.06
N ILE A 37 6.06 -1.51 -32.90
CA ILE A 37 5.37 -1.67 -34.20
C ILE A 37 3.88 -1.95 -33.98
N ASP A 38 3.54 -2.86 -33.05
CA ASP A 38 2.14 -3.15 -32.72
C ASP A 38 1.42 -1.92 -32.15
N LEU A 39 2.09 -1.13 -31.31
CA LEU A 39 1.54 0.11 -30.76
C LEU A 39 1.37 1.19 -31.83
N ALA A 40 2.34 1.37 -32.72
CA ALA A 40 2.25 2.32 -33.83
C ALA A 40 1.11 1.94 -34.80
N SER A 41 0.92 0.64 -35.06
CA SER A 41 -0.19 0.13 -35.86
C SER A 41 -1.54 0.36 -35.19
N GLN A 42 -1.65 0.19 -33.87
CA GLN A 42 -2.87 0.49 -33.11
C GLN A 42 -3.20 1.98 -33.08
N MET A 43 -2.18 2.84 -33.11
CA MET A 43 -2.35 4.30 -33.14
C MET A 43 -2.50 4.88 -34.56
N GLY A 44 -2.55 4.04 -35.60
CA GLY A 44 -2.67 4.50 -36.99
C GLY A 44 -1.44 5.28 -37.50
N VAL A 45 -0.30 5.17 -36.81
CA VAL A 45 0.94 5.89 -37.17
C VAL A 45 1.69 5.09 -38.23
N LYS A 46 1.71 5.60 -39.47
CA LYS A 46 2.56 5.05 -40.55
C LYS A 46 4.03 5.32 -40.24
N LEU A 47 4.78 4.29 -39.84
CA LEU A 47 6.23 4.36 -39.74
C LEU A 47 6.82 4.35 -41.15
N GLY A 48 7.46 5.45 -41.57
CA GLY A 48 8.16 5.53 -42.85
C GLY A 48 9.37 4.60 -42.85
N GLY A 49 9.38 3.61 -43.73
CA GLY A 49 10.55 2.75 -43.96
C GLY A 49 11.65 3.50 -44.72
N PRO A 50 12.92 3.09 -44.57
CA PRO A 50 14.04 3.68 -45.31
C PRO A 50 13.89 3.41 -46.81
N GLN A 51 14.04 4.47 -47.61
CA GLN A 51 14.10 4.38 -49.08
C GLN A 51 15.40 3.70 -49.48
N GLY A 52 15.29 2.58 -50.20
CA GLY A 52 16.40 1.85 -50.77
C GLY A 52 15.98 1.14 -52.06
N THR A 53 16.34 1.76 -53.18
CA THR A 53 16.64 1.17 -54.51
C THR A 53 15.69 0.12 -55.11
N GLN A 54 15.00 0.54 -56.18
CA GLN A 54 14.30 -0.31 -57.14
C GLN A 54 15.25 -1.35 -57.79
N PRO A 55 14.83 -2.61 -57.95
CA PRO A 55 15.29 -3.47 -59.03
C PRO A 55 14.34 -3.38 -60.25
N PRO A 56 14.85 -3.61 -61.48
CA PRO A 56 14.10 -3.40 -62.71
C PRO A 56 13.08 -4.51 -63.01
N ALA A 57 12.09 -4.12 -63.81
CA ALA A 57 10.98 -4.94 -64.28
C ALA A 57 11.42 -6.15 -65.12
N GLY A 58 10.71 -7.28 -64.97
CA GLY A 58 10.89 -8.44 -65.85
C GLY A 58 10.04 -9.67 -65.50
N LEU A 59 8.86 -9.74 -66.13
CA LEU A 59 8.13 -10.93 -66.62
C LEU A 59 7.35 -11.87 -65.65
N PRO A 60 6.29 -12.52 -66.18
CA PRO A 60 5.19 -13.07 -65.40
C PRO A 60 5.21 -14.60 -65.27
N GLY A 61 4.49 -15.09 -64.27
CA GLY A 61 3.97 -16.45 -64.23
C GLY A 61 4.68 -17.36 -63.24
N GLN A 62 4.00 -17.69 -62.15
CA GLN A 62 3.73 -19.09 -61.77
C GLN A 62 2.81 -19.12 -60.54
N THR A 63 1.61 -19.63 -60.77
CA THR A 63 0.67 -20.07 -59.75
C THR A 63 1.27 -21.30 -59.06
N VAL A 64 1.70 -21.18 -57.81
CA VAL A 64 2.04 -22.33 -56.98
C VAL A 64 0.88 -22.61 -56.03
N VAL A 65 0.14 -23.66 -56.37
CA VAL A 65 -0.85 -24.33 -55.54
C VAL A 65 -0.14 -24.93 -54.33
N LEU A 66 -0.50 -24.51 -53.11
CA LEU A 66 -0.08 -25.19 -51.88
C LEU A 66 -1.12 -26.24 -51.50
N SER A 67 -0.70 -27.50 -51.66
CA SER A 67 -1.44 -28.71 -51.36
C SER A 67 -1.78 -28.85 -49.88
N ARG A 68 -3.07 -29.05 -49.63
CA ARG A 68 -3.69 -29.36 -48.34
C ARG A 68 -3.42 -30.83 -47.99
N THR A 69 -2.58 -31.08 -46.99
CA THR A 69 -2.39 -32.44 -46.46
C THR A 69 -3.54 -32.75 -45.49
N GLN A 70 -4.53 -33.52 -45.95
CA GLN A 70 -5.54 -34.13 -45.08
C GLN A 70 -5.03 -35.47 -44.55
N LEU A 71 -4.99 -35.61 -43.23
CA LEU A 71 -4.85 -36.89 -42.53
C LEU A 71 -6.25 -37.48 -42.34
N GLN A 72 -6.49 -38.66 -42.92
CA GLN A 72 -7.68 -39.47 -42.67
C GLN A 72 -7.55 -40.27 -41.36
N PRO A 73 -8.64 -40.51 -40.62
CA PRO A 73 -8.65 -41.40 -39.47
C PRO A 73 -8.77 -42.88 -39.89
N ARG A 74 -8.02 -43.74 -39.18
CA ARG A 74 -8.07 -45.21 -39.31
C ARG A 74 -9.32 -45.78 -38.60
N PRO A 75 -10.02 -46.77 -39.19
CA PRO A 75 -11.14 -47.43 -38.54
C PRO A 75 -10.71 -48.50 -37.51
N PRO A 76 -11.57 -48.84 -36.53
CA PRO A 76 -11.28 -49.83 -35.49
C PRO A 76 -11.42 -51.27 -36.00
N SER A 77 -10.48 -52.13 -35.58
CA SER A 77 -10.49 -53.56 -35.84
C SER A 77 -11.38 -54.28 -34.81
N ALA A 78 -12.21 -55.19 -35.31
CA ALA A 78 -13.15 -55.98 -34.53
C ALA A 78 -12.59 -57.36 -34.15
N ALA A 79 -13.19 -57.90 -33.08
CA ALA A 79 -13.30 -59.30 -32.68
C ALA A 79 -12.11 -59.97 -31.98
N ARG A 80 -12.35 -60.46 -30.75
CA ARG A 80 -12.55 -61.90 -30.50
C ARG A 80 -13.16 -62.14 -29.11
N VAL A 81 -14.31 -62.79 -29.12
CA VAL A 81 -14.97 -63.39 -27.95
C VAL A 81 -14.42 -64.80 -27.79
N GLU A 82 -13.87 -65.13 -26.62
CA GLU A 82 -13.64 -66.51 -26.21
C GLU A 82 -14.12 -66.68 -24.76
N THR A 83 -15.21 -67.43 -24.64
CA THR A 83 -15.73 -68.05 -23.42
C THR A 83 -14.77 -69.11 -22.90
N ALA A 84 -14.43 -69.10 -21.62
CA ALA A 84 -13.92 -70.30 -20.94
C ALA A 84 -14.37 -70.38 -19.47
N THR A 85 -14.77 -71.59 -19.14
CA THR A 85 -15.41 -72.16 -17.95
C THR A 85 -14.58 -72.19 -16.68
N HIS A 86 -15.28 -72.13 -15.54
CA HIS A 86 -14.81 -72.55 -14.21
C HIS A 86 -14.31 -74.00 -14.17
N HIS A 87 -13.18 -74.26 -13.49
CA HIS A 87 -12.89 -75.45 -12.69
C HIS A 87 -11.85 -75.11 -11.58
N PRO A 88 -11.99 -75.63 -10.34
CA PRO A 88 -11.05 -75.38 -9.24
C PRO A 88 -10.00 -76.49 -9.16
N GLY A 89 -8.72 -76.11 -9.01
CA GLY A 89 -7.60 -77.05 -8.91
C GLY A 89 -6.50 -76.54 -8.00
N THR A 90 -6.18 -77.34 -7.00
CA THR A 90 -5.19 -77.19 -5.93
C THR A 90 -3.73 -77.02 -6.41
N ARG A 91 -2.93 -76.33 -5.57
CA ARG A 91 -1.50 -75.96 -5.66
C ARG A 91 -0.55 -77.03 -6.23
N PRO A 92 0.59 -76.61 -6.83
CA PRO A 92 1.86 -76.62 -6.09
C PRO A 92 2.76 -75.38 -6.33
N GLY A 93 3.57 -75.04 -5.32
CA GLY A 93 4.39 -73.82 -5.31
C GLY A 93 5.61 -73.84 -6.23
N THR A 94 5.99 -72.65 -6.70
CA THR A 94 7.26 -72.39 -7.40
C THR A 94 7.86 -71.05 -6.98
N ARG A 95 8.99 -71.16 -6.27
CA ARG A 95 10.26 -70.41 -6.37
C ARG A 95 10.21 -68.88 -6.59
N PRO A 96 10.72 -68.04 -5.66
CA PRO A 96 10.94 -66.62 -5.91
C PRO A 96 12.11 -66.45 -6.89
N GLY A 97 11.83 -65.91 -8.08
CA GLY A 97 12.84 -65.46 -9.04
C GLY A 97 13.42 -64.12 -8.59
N THR A 98 14.65 -64.14 -8.10
CA THR A 98 15.50 -62.94 -7.96
C THR A 98 15.89 -62.47 -9.37
N GLY A 99 15.22 -61.43 -9.87
CA GLY A 99 15.65 -60.71 -11.07
C GLY A 99 16.90 -59.85 -10.79
N PRO A 100 17.75 -59.59 -11.80
CA PRO A 100 18.96 -58.80 -11.63
C PRO A 100 18.64 -57.32 -11.38
N VAL A 101 19.27 -56.76 -10.36
CA VAL A 101 19.22 -55.33 -10.02
C VAL A 101 19.92 -54.52 -11.14
N PRO A 102 19.30 -53.45 -11.69
CA PRO A 102 19.92 -52.63 -12.73
C PRO A 102 21.12 -51.85 -12.18
N ARG A 103 22.27 -51.96 -12.84
CA ARG A 103 23.46 -51.15 -12.57
C ARG A 103 23.18 -49.68 -12.86
N VAL A 104 23.32 -48.84 -11.84
CA VAL A 104 23.37 -47.38 -11.96
C VAL A 104 24.64 -47.02 -12.74
N GLY A 105 24.45 -46.45 -13.93
CA GLY A 105 25.55 -45.88 -14.71
C GLY A 105 26.07 -44.61 -14.04
N SER A 106 27.31 -44.66 -13.56
CA SER A 106 28.05 -43.50 -13.08
C SER A 106 28.51 -42.65 -14.27
N GLY A 107 27.71 -41.65 -14.64
CA GLY A 107 28.12 -40.61 -15.58
C GLY A 107 29.16 -39.66 -14.96
N PRO A 108 30.03 -39.03 -15.77
CA PRO A 108 31.08 -38.15 -15.30
C PRO A 108 30.52 -36.88 -14.64
N VAL A 109 31.03 -36.57 -13.44
CA VAL A 109 30.66 -35.38 -12.66
C VAL A 109 31.20 -34.11 -13.37
N PRO A 110 30.39 -33.03 -13.53
CA PRO A 110 30.85 -31.83 -14.18
C PRO A 110 31.88 -31.07 -13.35
N ARG A 111 32.96 -30.65 -14.03
CA ARG A 111 34.09 -29.90 -13.46
C ARG A 111 33.64 -28.47 -13.11
N PRO A 112 33.95 -27.94 -11.90
CA PRO A 112 33.64 -26.55 -11.57
C PRO A 112 34.48 -25.61 -12.43
N GLY A 113 33.81 -24.75 -13.21
CA GLY A 113 34.46 -23.70 -13.98
C GLY A 113 34.94 -22.58 -13.06
N THR A 114 36.25 -22.48 -12.84
CA THR A 114 36.90 -21.29 -12.29
C THR A 114 36.96 -20.20 -13.35
N GLY A 115 35.98 -19.30 -13.34
CA GLY A 115 35.99 -18.07 -14.13
C GLY A 115 36.78 -16.94 -13.43
N PRO A 116 37.36 -15.99 -14.18
CA PRO A 116 38.18 -14.92 -13.62
C PRO A 116 37.35 -13.88 -12.85
N VAL A 117 37.87 -13.49 -11.68
CA VAL A 117 37.29 -12.48 -10.78
C VAL A 117 37.35 -11.09 -11.44
N PRO A 118 36.23 -10.33 -11.54
CA PRO A 118 36.23 -9.02 -12.15
C PRO A 118 36.89 -7.96 -11.25
N ARG A 119 37.79 -7.16 -11.83
CA ARG A 119 38.44 -6.02 -11.19
C ARG A 119 37.43 -4.88 -10.95
N VAL A 120 37.44 -4.35 -9.73
CA VAL A 120 36.72 -3.14 -9.33
C VAL A 120 37.32 -1.92 -10.02
N SER A 121 36.54 -1.26 -10.88
CA SER A 121 36.88 0.05 -11.44
C SER A 121 36.31 1.15 -10.53
N THR A 122 37.18 1.92 -9.90
CA THR A 122 36.87 3.20 -9.25
C THR A 122 36.50 4.24 -10.31
N GLY A 123 35.20 4.49 -10.48
CA GLY A 123 34.64 5.55 -11.32
C GLY A 123 34.25 6.78 -10.48
N GLY A 124 34.67 7.96 -10.95
CA GLY A 124 34.53 9.25 -10.26
C GLY A 124 33.10 9.78 -10.16
N ARG A 125 32.89 10.60 -9.11
CA ARG A 125 31.67 11.38 -8.83
C ARG A 125 31.42 12.46 -9.89
N PRO A 126 30.20 12.61 -10.43
CA PRO A 126 29.80 13.81 -11.16
C PRO A 126 29.35 14.91 -10.20
N GLY A 127 29.86 16.12 -10.41
CA GLY A 127 29.56 17.32 -9.65
C GLY A 127 28.11 17.79 -9.80
N SER A 128 27.60 18.26 -8.66
CA SER A 128 26.34 18.98 -8.49
C SER A 128 26.38 20.33 -9.21
N GLY A 129 25.68 20.45 -10.33
CA GLY A 129 25.43 21.70 -11.03
C GLY A 129 24.03 22.23 -10.73
N SER A 130 23.94 23.19 -9.81
CA SER A 130 22.73 23.96 -9.50
C SER A 130 22.38 24.90 -10.66
N ARG A 131 21.16 24.81 -11.20
CA ARG A 131 20.49 25.89 -11.92
C ARG A 131 19.02 25.96 -11.50
N ILE A 132 18.71 26.98 -10.72
CA ILE A 132 17.35 27.37 -10.33
C ILE A 132 16.74 28.16 -11.50
N GLY A 133 15.72 27.60 -12.13
CA GLY A 133 14.87 28.27 -13.11
C GLY A 133 13.78 29.07 -12.40
N ARG A 134 13.83 30.39 -12.57
CA ARG A 134 12.91 31.41 -12.04
C ARG A 134 11.59 31.38 -12.82
N ALA A 135 10.48 31.01 -12.17
CA ALA A 135 9.14 31.16 -12.72
C ALA A 135 8.52 32.48 -12.24
N THR A 136 8.26 33.38 -13.19
CA THR A 136 7.55 34.65 -13.00
C THR A 136 6.04 34.41 -12.96
N THR A 137 5.40 34.67 -11.83
CA THR A 137 3.93 34.76 -11.72
C THR A 137 3.46 36.16 -12.08
N ARG A 138 2.65 36.26 -13.15
CA ARG A 138 1.77 37.40 -13.44
C ARG A 138 0.49 37.31 -12.59
N PRO A 139 -0.10 38.43 -12.14
CA PRO A 139 -1.39 38.45 -11.49
C PRO A 139 -2.51 38.64 -12.53
N LEU A 140 -3.65 37.97 -12.32
CA LEU A 140 -4.93 38.32 -12.96
C LEU A 140 -6.04 38.40 -11.90
N PRO A 141 -7.11 39.18 -12.17
CA PRO A 141 -7.88 39.88 -11.17
C PRO A 141 -9.27 39.28 -10.91
N GLY A 142 -9.78 39.61 -9.72
CA GLY A 142 -11.18 40.00 -9.49
C GLY A 142 -12.27 38.98 -9.80
N LEU A 143 -12.83 38.36 -8.75
CA LEU A 143 -14.26 38.04 -8.70
C LEU A 143 -14.83 38.35 -7.31
N THR A 144 -15.72 39.33 -7.30
CA THR A 144 -16.73 39.60 -6.28
C THR A 144 -17.75 38.46 -6.25
N ARG A 145 -18.11 37.93 -5.07
CA ARG A 145 -19.53 37.61 -4.77
C ARG A 145 -19.81 37.32 -3.28
N ALA A 146 -20.72 38.14 -2.77
CA ALA A 146 -21.77 37.95 -1.76
C ALA A 146 -21.71 36.76 -0.77
N GLY A 147 -21.69 37.14 0.52
CA GLY A 147 -22.87 37.04 1.37
C GLY A 147 -23.16 35.69 2.04
N THR A 148 -22.92 35.63 3.35
CA THR A 148 -23.90 35.07 4.30
C THR A 148 -23.55 35.51 5.72
N THR A 149 -24.48 36.23 6.32
CA THR A 149 -24.47 36.73 7.69
C THR A 149 -24.65 35.58 8.67
N ARG A 150 -23.71 35.40 9.60
CA ARG A 150 -23.93 34.62 10.83
C ARG A 150 -23.99 35.57 12.00
N ARG A 151 -25.20 35.71 12.55
CA ARG A 151 -25.52 36.42 13.80
C ARG A 151 -24.59 35.95 14.92
N MET A 152 -23.91 36.90 15.56
CA MET A 152 -23.39 36.71 16.92
C MET A 152 -24.51 36.98 17.93
N PRO A 153 -24.52 36.28 19.08
CA PRO A 153 -25.37 36.63 20.21
C PRO A 153 -24.86 37.90 20.92
N PRO A 154 -25.72 38.60 21.68
CA PRO A 154 -25.37 39.86 22.33
C PRO A 154 -24.39 39.65 23.50
N PRO A 155 -23.54 40.64 23.83
CA PRO A 155 -22.72 40.59 25.02
C PRO A 155 -23.59 40.70 26.28
N GLU A 156 -23.34 39.78 27.19
CA GLU A 156 -23.89 39.70 28.54
C GLU A 156 -23.47 40.94 29.34
N ALA A 157 -24.43 41.50 30.09
CA ALA A 157 -24.28 42.74 30.84
C ALA A 157 -23.20 42.58 31.92
N VAL A 158 -22.15 43.39 31.82
CA VAL A 158 -21.21 43.60 32.93
C VAL A 158 -21.89 44.52 33.94
N GLU A 159 -22.14 43.98 35.13
CA GLU A 159 -22.59 44.75 36.30
C GLU A 159 -21.57 45.86 36.63
N PRO A 160 -22.01 47.08 36.96
CA PRO A 160 -21.11 48.13 37.40
C PRO A 160 -20.61 47.81 38.82
N GLU A 161 -19.31 47.52 38.96
CA GLU A 161 -18.65 47.46 40.25
C GLU A 161 -18.68 48.84 40.93
N ALA A 162 -19.04 48.80 42.20
CA ALA A 162 -19.27 49.88 43.14
C ALA A 162 -18.32 51.09 43.03
N GLU A 163 -18.93 52.26 42.92
CA GLU A 163 -18.35 53.55 43.28
C GLU A 163 -17.83 53.49 44.73
N GLY A 164 -16.50 53.45 44.86
CA GLY A 164 -15.82 53.72 46.11
C GLY A 164 -15.97 55.20 46.47
N TYR A 165 -16.58 55.43 47.63
CA TYR A 165 -16.69 56.71 48.33
C TYR A 165 -15.37 57.50 48.30
N TYR A 166 -15.42 58.72 47.77
CA TYR A 166 -14.46 59.75 48.16
C TYR A 166 -14.90 60.26 49.55
N GLU A 167 -14.10 59.97 50.58
CA GLU A 167 -14.18 60.71 51.83
C GLU A 167 -13.78 62.16 51.57
N GLU A 168 -14.76 63.05 51.72
CA GLU A 168 -14.61 64.49 51.67
C GLU A 168 -13.84 64.93 52.93
N GLU A 169 -12.51 65.05 52.81
CA GLU A 169 -11.66 65.57 53.88
C GLU A 169 -12.01 67.04 54.18
N ALA A 170 -12.30 67.29 55.45
CA ALA A 170 -12.70 68.58 55.99
C ALA A 170 -11.70 69.72 55.70
N PRO A 171 -12.17 70.98 55.57
CA PRO A 171 -11.31 72.12 55.30
C PRO A 171 -10.35 72.40 56.47
N ILE A 172 -9.06 72.20 56.22
CA ILE A 172 -7.98 72.52 57.17
C ILE A 172 -7.91 74.05 57.36
N PRO A 173 -7.92 74.58 58.60
CA PRO A 173 -7.89 76.00 58.87
C PRO A 173 -6.56 76.64 58.41
N ALA A 174 -6.69 77.77 57.69
CA ALA A 174 -5.55 78.52 57.15
C ALA A 174 -4.59 78.97 58.26
N PRO A 175 -3.28 78.68 58.16
CA PRO A 175 -2.31 79.14 59.14
C PRO A 175 -2.06 80.65 59.05
N PRO A 176 -1.70 81.32 60.16
CA PRO A 176 -1.51 82.76 60.22
C PRO A 176 -0.35 83.22 59.32
N ARG A 177 -0.65 84.13 58.39
CA ARG A 177 0.35 84.81 57.53
C ARG A 177 1.32 85.62 58.38
N ARG A 178 2.48 85.04 58.72
CA ARG A 178 3.66 85.82 59.13
C ARG A 178 4.22 86.51 57.87
N ARG A 179 4.13 87.85 57.83
CA ARG A 179 4.86 88.69 56.86
C ARG A 179 6.36 88.51 57.11
N MET A 180 6.98 87.59 56.37
CA MET A 180 8.44 87.55 56.24
C MET A 180 8.89 88.67 55.30
N SER A 181 9.94 89.36 55.71
CA SER A 181 10.64 90.41 54.97
C SER A 181 11.03 89.93 53.55
N SER A 182 10.83 90.78 52.54
CA SER A 182 10.96 90.44 51.12
C SER A 182 12.35 89.94 50.71
N LYS A 183 13.38 90.21 51.51
CA LYS A 183 14.76 89.76 51.25
C LYS A 183 14.98 88.28 51.56
N THR A 184 14.28 87.73 52.55
CA THR A 184 14.37 86.29 52.90
C THR A 184 13.58 85.39 51.94
N MET A 185 12.47 85.87 51.37
CA MET A 185 11.71 85.14 50.34
C MET A 185 12.47 85.05 49.00
N ALA A 186 13.25 86.07 48.64
CA ALA A 186 14.05 86.06 47.41
C ALA A 186 15.22 85.05 47.47
N LEU A 187 15.85 84.87 48.64
CA LEU A 187 16.93 83.89 48.81
C LEU A 187 16.40 82.44 48.87
N LEU A 188 15.25 82.21 49.52
CA LEU A 188 14.61 80.89 49.55
C LEU A 188 14.01 80.48 48.20
N SER A 189 13.47 81.43 47.41
CA SER A 189 12.94 81.12 46.08
C SER A 189 14.06 80.77 45.09
N VAL A 190 15.20 81.47 45.14
CA VAL A 190 16.37 81.13 44.30
C VAL A 190 16.93 79.76 44.70
N GLY A 191 17.05 79.48 46.01
CA GLY A 191 17.49 78.16 46.49
C GLY A 191 16.55 77.03 46.05
N ALA A 192 15.24 77.22 46.14
CA ALA A 192 14.25 76.24 45.71
C ALA A 192 14.25 76.01 44.19
N VAL A 193 14.40 77.06 43.38
CA VAL A 193 14.48 76.94 41.92
C VAL A 193 15.72 76.17 41.49
N VAL A 194 16.86 76.40 42.15
CA VAL A 194 18.10 75.64 41.89
C VAL A 194 17.95 74.17 42.28
N LEU A 195 17.33 73.88 43.43
CA LEU A 195 17.08 72.50 43.88
C LEU A 195 16.12 71.76 42.94
N ILE A 196 15.05 72.41 42.50
CA ILE A 196 14.10 71.86 41.51
C ILE A 196 14.82 71.61 40.18
N ALA A 197 15.66 72.54 39.71
CA ALA A 197 16.43 72.37 38.48
C ALA A 197 17.39 71.17 38.57
N ILE A 198 18.06 70.96 39.71
CA ILE A 198 18.96 69.82 39.96
C ILE A 198 18.18 68.51 40.00
N VAL A 199 17.06 68.45 40.75
CA VAL A 199 16.21 67.24 40.80
C VAL A 199 15.65 66.94 39.41
N PHE A 200 15.21 67.95 38.66
CA PHE A 200 14.73 67.80 37.30
C PHE A 200 15.82 67.28 36.35
N THR A 201 17.05 67.77 36.45
CA THR A 201 18.18 67.24 35.64
C THR A 201 18.50 65.80 36.01
N ILE A 202 18.48 65.43 37.28
CA ILE A 202 18.68 64.04 37.73
C ILE A 202 17.56 63.13 37.20
N VAL A 203 16.30 63.57 37.26
CA VAL A 203 15.15 62.82 36.73
C VAL A 203 15.23 62.68 35.21
N MET A 204 15.57 63.74 34.47
CA MET A 204 15.74 63.70 33.01
C MET A 204 16.93 62.83 32.60
N MET A 205 18.04 62.87 33.33
CA MET A 205 19.18 61.99 33.09
C MET A 205 18.79 60.52 33.31
N ARG A 206 18.05 60.21 34.39
CA ARG A 206 17.53 58.86 34.66
C ARG A 206 16.57 58.38 33.58
N GLN A 207 15.58 59.18 33.21
CA GLN A 207 14.65 58.84 32.12
C GLN A 207 15.34 58.67 30.77
N SER A 208 16.36 59.48 30.46
CA SER A 208 17.13 59.33 29.22
C SER A 208 17.96 58.05 29.21
N SER A 209 18.50 57.65 30.36
CA SER A 209 19.27 56.42 30.50
C SER A 209 18.38 55.18 30.34
N GLU A 210 17.16 55.22 30.90
CA GLU A 210 16.16 54.15 30.76
C GLU A 210 15.67 54.02 29.32
N LYS A 211 15.43 55.14 28.61
CA LYS A 211 15.07 55.12 27.18
C LYS A 211 16.16 54.52 26.31
N ARG A 212 17.44 54.88 26.53
CA ARG A 212 18.58 54.29 25.80
C ARG A 212 18.72 52.80 26.07
N ALA A 213 18.51 52.38 27.33
CA ALA A 213 18.52 50.96 27.70
C ALA A 213 17.36 50.19 27.03
N GLN A 214 16.15 50.77 26.98
CA GLN A 214 15.00 50.17 26.28
C GLN A 214 15.23 50.08 24.77
N GLU A 215 15.79 51.11 24.13
CA GLU A 215 16.07 51.09 22.70
C GLU A 215 17.13 50.04 22.33
N LEU A 216 18.16 49.87 23.17
CA LEU A 216 19.16 48.82 23.00
C LEU A 216 18.54 47.43 23.10
N ARG A 217 17.69 47.19 24.11
CA ARG A 217 16.94 45.92 24.27
C ARG A 217 16.04 45.64 23.08
N PHE A 218 15.33 46.65 22.57
CA PHE A 218 14.49 46.53 21.39
C PHE A 218 15.29 46.12 20.14
N ARG A 219 16.45 46.75 19.90
CA ARG A 219 17.32 46.38 18.77
C ARG A 219 17.85 44.95 18.91
N GLN A 220 18.24 44.54 20.12
CA GLN A 220 18.69 43.18 20.39
C GLN A 220 17.58 42.14 20.19
N ALA A 221 16.37 42.40 20.70
CA ALA A 221 15.21 41.53 20.51
C ALA A 221 14.82 41.41 19.02
N LYS A 222 14.86 42.51 18.28
CA LYS A 222 14.59 42.52 16.83
C LYS A 222 15.62 41.72 16.03
N ALA A 223 16.90 41.82 16.39
CA ALA A 223 17.95 41.02 15.77
C ALA A 223 17.79 39.52 16.06
N ALA A 224 17.46 39.17 17.31
CA ALA A 224 17.18 37.78 17.70
C ALA A 224 15.96 37.19 16.95
N LEU A 225 14.91 38.00 16.74
CA LEU A 225 13.75 37.59 15.95
C LEU A 225 14.11 37.35 14.47
N GLY A 226 14.95 38.20 13.88
CA GLY A 226 15.43 37.99 12.51
C GLY A 226 16.23 36.70 12.36
N ALA A 227 17.16 36.42 13.30
CA ALA A 227 17.91 35.16 13.32
C ALA A 227 17.00 33.94 13.48
N LEU A 228 15.93 34.07 14.26
CA LEU A 228 14.92 33.02 14.41
C LEU A 228 14.16 32.78 13.09
N GLU A 229 13.71 33.83 12.41
CA GLU A 229 13.00 33.72 11.12
C GLU A 229 13.89 33.11 10.04
N ASP A 230 15.17 33.49 9.99
CA ASP A 230 16.14 32.90 9.06
C ASP A 230 16.39 31.41 9.37
N ALA A 231 16.53 31.05 10.65
CA ALA A 231 16.63 29.65 11.09
C ALA A 231 15.34 28.84 10.93
N GLN A 232 14.18 29.48 10.75
CA GLN A 232 12.94 28.79 10.37
C GLN A 232 12.84 28.60 8.85
N ARG A 233 13.43 29.50 8.06
CA ARG A 233 13.49 29.40 6.59
C ARG A 233 14.49 28.34 6.14
N GLU A 234 15.62 28.23 6.82
CA GLU A 234 16.53 27.10 6.69
C GLU A 234 15.93 25.91 7.46
N ARG A 235 15.24 25.00 6.73
CA ARG A 235 14.50 23.82 7.25
C ARG A 235 15.00 23.27 8.60
N PRO A 236 14.08 22.77 9.47
CA PRO A 236 14.34 22.43 10.87
C PRO A 236 15.18 21.14 10.99
N ARG A 237 16.47 21.22 10.69
CA ARG A 237 17.40 20.09 10.89
C ARG A 237 18.00 20.09 12.29
N ASP A 238 17.95 21.22 12.98
CA ASP A 238 18.54 21.35 14.32
C ASP A 238 17.53 21.98 15.30
N PHE A 239 16.70 21.11 15.88
CA PHE A 239 15.76 21.50 16.95
C PHE A 239 16.49 22.11 18.14
N GLU A 240 17.75 21.74 18.42
CA GLU A 240 18.52 22.34 19.50
C GLU A 240 18.93 23.77 19.15
N GLN A 241 19.31 24.03 17.90
CA GLN A 241 19.60 25.39 17.45
C GLN A 241 18.36 26.28 17.51
N GLN A 242 17.20 25.79 17.09
CA GLN A 242 15.94 26.53 17.22
C GLN A 242 15.57 26.80 18.68
N GLU A 243 15.72 25.81 19.56
CA GLU A 243 15.46 25.98 20.98
C GLU A 243 16.40 27.02 21.62
N ARG A 244 17.70 26.99 21.27
CA ARG A 244 18.68 27.99 21.74
C ARG A 244 18.31 29.40 21.26
N LEU A 245 17.98 29.56 19.98
CA LEU A 245 17.58 30.85 19.40
C LEU A 245 16.28 31.39 20.02
N LEU A 246 15.31 30.52 20.26
CA LEU A 246 14.06 30.91 20.89
C LEU A 246 14.25 31.32 22.36
N ARG A 247 15.08 30.59 23.12
CA ARG A 247 15.42 30.98 24.51
C ARG A 247 16.11 32.34 24.55
N ASP A 248 17.08 32.56 23.67
CA ASP A 248 17.79 33.84 23.54
C ASP A 248 16.83 35.00 23.17
N PHE A 249 15.88 34.76 22.27
CA PHE A 249 14.81 35.73 21.98
C PHE A 249 13.95 36.03 23.20
N VAL A 250 13.47 34.99 23.91
CA VAL A 250 12.62 35.16 25.10
C VAL A 250 13.33 35.93 26.19
N GLU A 251 14.60 35.64 26.45
CA GLU A 251 15.43 36.34 27.44
C GLU A 251 15.60 37.81 27.07
N LYS A 252 15.92 38.12 25.82
CA LYS A 252 16.09 39.50 25.32
C LYS A 252 14.79 40.30 25.25
N ALA A 253 13.64 39.63 25.14
CA ALA A 253 12.31 40.25 25.10
C ALA A 253 11.73 40.56 26.49
N GLN A 254 12.35 40.08 27.59
CA GLN A 254 11.84 40.35 28.94
C GLN A 254 11.89 41.86 29.27
N GLY A 255 10.74 42.41 29.66
CA GLY A 255 10.59 43.83 30.07
C GLY A 255 10.19 44.80 28.95
N LEU A 256 9.83 44.32 27.76
CA LEU A 256 9.21 45.13 26.71
C LEU A 256 7.69 44.85 26.67
N ALA A 257 6.89 45.74 27.25
CA ALA A 257 5.43 45.60 27.34
C ALA A 257 4.74 45.33 25.98
N SER A 258 5.26 45.90 24.89
CA SER A 258 4.74 45.67 23.53
C SER A 258 4.99 44.25 22.99
N TYR A 259 5.85 43.46 23.63
CA TYR A 259 6.22 42.11 23.22
C TYR A 259 5.81 41.03 24.20
N GLU A 260 5.19 41.34 25.35
CA GLU A 260 4.84 40.34 26.35
C GLU A 260 3.90 39.26 25.80
N LYS A 261 2.90 39.63 25.00
CA LYS A 261 1.99 38.68 24.34
C LYS A 261 2.73 37.78 23.34
N THR A 262 3.61 38.36 22.51
CA THR A 262 4.42 37.62 21.54
C THR A 262 5.44 36.71 22.23
N ALA A 263 6.05 37.17 23.31
CA ALA A 263 6.98 36.40 24.12
C ALA A 263 6.28 35.24 24.84
N ALA A 264 5.05 35.44 25.34
CA ALA A 264 4.25 34.37 25.93
C ALA A 264 3.89 33.28 24.89
N GLN A 265 3.42 33.68 23.71
CA GLN A 265 3.16 32.75 22.60
C GLN A 265 4.42 31.99 22.18
N LYS A 266 5.57 32.68 22.10
CA LYS A 266 6.84 32.04 21.76
C LYS A 266 7.34 31.11 22.86
N ARG A 267 7.07 31.37 24.14
CA ARG A 267 7.36 30.43 25.24
C ARG A 267 6.57 29.13 25.11
N GLU A 268 5.28 29.22 24.83
CA GLU A 268 4.45 28.04 24.58
C GLU A 268 4.94 27.23 23.37
N GLU A 269 5.36 27.93 22.31
CA GLU A 269 5.98 27.31 21.12
C GLU A 269 7.31 26.62 21.48
N ILE A 270 8.16 27.24 22.32
CA ILE A 270 9.40 26.64 22.83
C ILE A 270 9.11 25.38 23.62
N GLU A 271 8.19 25.45 24.58
CA GLU A 271 7.87 24.31 25.45
C GLU A 271 7.33 23.15 24.63
N THR A 272 6.46 23.45 23.66
CA THR A 272 5.93 22.46 22.71
C THR A 272 7.04 21.86 21.85
N ASN A 273 7.97 22.68 21.32
CA ASN A 273 9.08 22.22 20.49
C ASN A 273 10.11 21.43 21.30
N ALA A 274 10.43 21.85 22.52
CA ALA A 274 11.31 21.15 23.44
C ALA A 274 10.73 19.77 23.83
N LYS A 275 9.42 19.70 24.08
CA LYS A 275 8.72 18.43 24.31
C LYS A 275 8.83 17.50 23.09
N LYS A 276 8.56 18.01 21.89
CA LYS A 276 8.72 17.25 20.63
C LYS A 276 10.16 16.80 20.40
N ALA A 277 11.15 17.66 20.65
CA ALA A 277 12.58 17.33 20.51
C ALA A 277 13.04 16.26 21.53
N LYS A 278 12.45 16.25 22.73
CA LYS A 278 12.68 15.19 23.72
C LYS A 278 12.06 13.87 23.27
N GLU A 279 10.81 13.89 22.82
CA GLU A 279 10.12 12.71 22.27
C GLU A 279 10.85 12.15 21.04
N PHE A 280 11.42 13.03 20.20
CA PHE A 280 12.28 12.70 19.07
C PHE A 280 13.53 11.94 19.50
N ARG A 281 14.31 12.51 20.42
CA ARG A 281 15.55 11.89 20.91
C ARG A 281 15.27 10.53 21.53
N GLN A 282 14.16 10.41 22.26
CA GLN A 282 13.72 9.13 22.80
C GLN A 282 13.37 8.13 21.69
N ALA A 283 12.54 8.51 20.71
CA ALA A 283 12.15 7.62 19.62
C ALA A 283 13.34 7.19 18.73
N ALA A 284 14.31 8.08 18.49
CA ALA A 284 15.54 7.76 17.78
C ALA A 284 16.45 6.82 18.59
N GLY A 285 16.53 7.01 19.91
CA GLY A 285 17.22 6.10 20.82
C GLY A 285 16.57 4.71 20.86
N ASP A 286 15.24 4.66 20.93
CA ASP A 286 14.44 3.44 20.87
C ASP A 286 14.71 2.70 19.54
N LEU A 287 14.68 3.42 18.41
CA LEU A 287 14.96 2.86 17.08
C LEU A 287 16.39 2.29 16.98
N ALA A 288 17.39 2.97 17.52
CA ALA A 288 18.77 2.50 17.54
C ALA A 288 18.98 1.29 18.47
N ALA A 289 18.19 1.17 19.54
CA ALA A 289 18.17 -0.04 20.38
C ALA A 289 17.58 -1.22 19.60
N LEU A 290 16.46 -1.01 18.91
CA LEU A 290 15.83 -2.03 18.06
C LEU A 290 16.73 -2.47 16.90
N GLU A 291 17.48 -1.54 16.30
CA GLU A 291 18.42 -1.83 15.22
C GLU A 291 19.52 -2.80 15.67
N ARG A 292 20.05 -2.62 16.90
CA ARG A 292 21.04 -3.52 17.49
C ARG A 292 20.49 -4.92 17.77
N ASP A 293 19.22 -5.01 18.17
CA ASP A 293 18.55 -6.29 18.43
C ASP A 293 18.06 -6.98 17.14
N SER A 294 18.04 -6.28 16.00
CA SER A 294 17.44 -6.79 14.75
C SER A 294 18.12 -8.01 14.15
N ASP A 295 19.34 -8.33 14.55
CA ASP A 295 20.04 -9.53 14.05
C ASP A 295 19.65 -10.81 14.81
N ASP A 296 18.90 -10.69 15.92
CA ASP A 296 18.44 -11.83 16.73
C ASP A 296 17.05 -12.33 16.27
N PRO A 297 16.96 -13.53 15.65
CA PRO A 297 15.70 -14.09 15.18
C PRO A 297 14.67 -14.31 16.30
N GLN A 298 15.11 -14.53 17.55
CA GLN A 298 14.20 -14.75 18.68
C GLN A 298 13.51 -13.46 19.14
N LYS A 299 14.06 -12.30 18.77
CA LYS A 299 13.53 -10.99 19.13
C LYS A 299 12.66 -10.36 18.05
N THR A 300 12.59 -10.92 16.84
CA THR A 300 11.92 -10.28 15.69
C THR A 300 10.45 -9.94 15.96
N ASP A 301 9.72 -10.80 16.67
CA ASP A 301 8.32 -10.55 17.03
C ASP A 301 8.15 -9.39 18.00
N ARG A 302 9.05 -9.28 18.98
CA ARG A 302 9.08 -8.16 19.92
C ARG A 302 9.41 -6.86 19.18
N ILE A 303 10.46 -6.89 18.36
CA ILE A 303 10.91 -5.72 17.58
C ILE A 303 9.81 -5.25 16.62
N ALA A 304 9.13 -6.17 15.92
CA ALA A 304 8.05 -5.82 15.00
C ALA A 304 6.87 -5.13 15.71
N ARG A 305 6.52 -5.57 16.94
CA ARG A 305 5.51 -4.90 17.77
C ARG A 305 5.96 -3.50 18.19
N GLU A 306 7.19 -3.37 18.67
CA GLU A 306 7.74 -2.08 19.10
C GLU A 306 7.84 -1.08 17.91
N LEU A 307 8.27 -1.53 16.73
CA LEU A 307 8.25 -0.71 15.50
C LEU A 307 6.85 -0.24 15.13
N GLY A 308 5.83 -1.09 15.27
CA GLY A 308 4.43 -0.71 15.06
C GLY A 308 3.97 0.44 15.97
N THR A 309 4.44 0.45 17.23
CA THR A 309 4.14 1.53 18.18
C THR A 309 4.98 2.79 17.94
N LEU A 310 6.17 2.66 17.35
CA LEU A 310 7.04 3.79 17.03
C LEU A 310 6.59 4.54 15.78
N LYS A 311 6.01 3.86 14.78
CA LYS A 311 5.65 4.49 13.50
C LYS A 311 4.85 5.81 13.64
N PRO A 312 3.75 5.89 14.41
CA PRO A 312 2.99 7.14 14.54
C PRO A 312 3.79 8.27 15.21
N ARG A 313 4.78 7.93 16.04
CA ARG A 313 5.70 8.89 16.68
C ARG A 313 6.76 9.39 15.71
N LEU A 314 7.10 8.59 14.69
CA LEU A 314 8.12 8.89 13.68
C LEU A 314 7.57 9.56 12.42
N ASP A 315 6.31 9.34 12.07
CA ASP A 315 5.68 9.93 10.88
C ASP A 315 5.80 11.48 10.77
N PRO A 316 5.70 12.30 11.86
CA PRO A 316 5.90 13.74 11.75
C PRO A 316 7.39 14.16 11.65
N LEU A 317 8.33 13.21 11.68
CA LEU A 317 9.75 13.49 11.78
C LEU A 317 10.45 13.65 10.43
N ASP A 318 11.74 13.97 10.52
CA ASP A 318 12.62 14.11 9.38
C ASP A 318 12.64 12.87 8.49
N ARG A 319 12.83 13.12 7.20
CA ARG A 319 12.88 12.11 6.16
C ARG A 319 13.93 11.04 6.44
N GLU A 320 15.09 11.39 6.99
CA GLU A 320 16.17 10.44 7.26
C GLU A 320 15.77 9.40 8.32
N VAL A 321 15.08 9.81 9.38
CA VAL A 321 14.61 8.90 10.43
C VAL A 321 13.55 7.95 9.88
N ASN A 322 12.65 8.44 9.04
CA ASN A 322 11.65 7.63 8.36
C ASN A 322 12.30 6.63 7.37
N GLU A 323 13.33 7.04 6.63
CA GLU A 323 14.09 6.13 5.75
C GLU A 323 14.79 5.02 6.55
N ARG A 324 15.41 5.35 7.70
CA ARG A 324 16.00 4.34 8.61
C ARG A 324 14.95 3.40 9.19
N PHE A 325 13.81 3.93 9.61
CA PHE A 325 12.69 3.14 10.10
C PHE A 325 12.21 2.14 9.03
N ASP A 326 12.01 2.59 7.79
CA ASP A 326 11.54 1.74 6.70
C ASP A 326 12.53 0.62 6.36
N VAL A 327 13.84 0.90 6.39
CA VAL A 327 14.89 -0.11 6.19
C VAL A 327 14.86 -1.15 7.31
N LEU A 328 14.81 -0.70 8.56
CA LEU A 328 14.76 -1.60 9.71
C LEU A 328 13.47 -2.43 9.74
N PHE A 329 12.33 -1.80 9.48
CA PHE A 329 11.02 -2.45 9.40
C PHE A 329 11.00 -3.55 8.34
N LYS A 330 11.55 -3.28 7.15
CA LYS A 330 11.68 -4.30 6.09
C LYS A 330 12.56 -5.46 6.52
N LYS A 331 13.74 -5.19 7.09
CA LYS A 331 14.69 -6.22 7.57
C LYS A 331 14.05 -7.13 8.62
N VAL A 332 13.49 -6.54 9.68
CA VAL A 332 12.85 -7.27 10.78
C VAL A 332 11.65 -8.07 10.27
N SER A 333 10.84 -7.47 9.41
CA SER A 333 9.68 -8.18 8.85
C SER A 333 10.09 -9.34 7.95
N GLN A 334 11.15 -9.18 7.15
CA GLN A 334 11.71 -10.28 6.35
C GLN A 334 12.21 -11.44 7.23
N GLN A 335 12.97 -11.14 8.28
CA GLN A 335 13.45 -12.17 9.22
C GLN A 335 12.30 -12.87 9.93
N ARG A 336 11.27 -12.11 10.33
CA ARG A 336 10.05 -12.68 10.93
C ARG A 336 9.34 -13.65 9.99
N VAL A 337 9.14 -13.27 8.73
CA VAL A 337 8.51 -14.14 7.73
C VAL A 337 9.34 -15.41 7.51
N LEU A 338 10.67 -15.28 7.42
CA LEU A 338 11.57 -16.44 7.31
C LEU A 338 11.52 -17.34 8.55
N GLY A 339 11.46 -16.76 9.74
CA GLY A 339 11.30 -17.50 11.00
C GLY A 339 10.02 -18.34 11.00
N LEU A 340 8.87 -17.72 10.72
CA LEU A 340 7.57 -18.41 10.62
C LEU A 340 7.56 -19.50 9.54
N PHE A 341 8.19 -19.23 8.39
CA PHE A 341 8.28 -20.22 7.31
C PHE A 341 9.15 -21.41 7.69
N ASN A 342 10.27 -21.19 8.37
CA ASN A 342 11.15 -22.24 8.85
C ASN A 342 10.51 -23.04 10.00
N GLU A 343 9.75 -22.40 10.89
CA GLU A 343 8.93 -23.09 11.90
C GLU A 343 7.92 -24.03 11.24
N ALA A 344 7.23 -23.58 10.18
CA ALA A 344 6.30 -24.43 9.45
C ALA A 344 6.99 -25.66 8.83
N LYS A 345 8.19 -25.47 8.26
CA LYS A 345 8.99 -26.57 7.70
C LYS A 345 9.46 -27.54 8.78
N ALA A 346 10.00 -27.03 9.89
CA ALA A 346 10.42 -27.85 11.02
C ALA A 346 9.25 -28.66 11.61
N LEU A 347 8.05 -28.06 11.66
CA LEU A 347 6.84 -28.75 12.07
C LEU A 347 6.44 -29.84 11.08
N ALA A 348 6.56 -29.60 9.78
CA ALA A 348 6.31 -30.61 8.74
C ALA A 348 7.30 -31.79 8.79
N GLU A 349 8.55 -31.54 9.18
CA GLU A 349 9.56 -32.59 9.39
C GLU A 349 9.29 -33.40 10.66
N LYS A 350 8.96 -32.73 11.76
CA LYS A 350 8.73 -33.36 13.07
C LYS A 350 7.40 -34.12 13.13
N GLU A 351 6.35 -33.55 12.54
CA GLU A 351 4.96 -34.01 12.64
C GLU A 351 4.28 -33.98 11.26
N PRO A 352 4.68 -34.85 10.31
CA PRO A 352 4.25 -34.77 8.92
C PRO A 352 2.74 -34.90 8.70
N ASN A 353 2.02 -35.53 9.64
CA ASN A 353 0.56 -35.67 9.58
C ASN A 353 -0.20 -34.48 10.21
N SER A 354 0.51 -33.50 10.79
CA SER A 354 -0.08 -32.32 11.45
C SER A 354 -0.39 -31.21 10.44
N HIS A 355 -1.10 -31.57 9.36
CA HIS A 355 -1.35 -30.66 8.24
C HIS A 355 -2.01 -29.34 8.68
N ASP A 356 -2.91 -29.38 9.67
CA ASP A 356 -3.62 -28.20 10.16
C ASP A 356 -2.68 -27.19 10.81
N ALA A 357 -1.77 -27.67 11.65
CA ALA A 357 -0.80 -26.83 12.33
C ALA A 357 0.24 -26.27 11.34
N ILE A 358 0.66 -27.08 10.36
CA ILE A 358 1.57 -26.63 9.30
C ILE A 358 0.90 -25.55 8.44
N LEU A 359 -0.34 -25.77 7.98
CA LEU A 359 -1.09 -24.79 7.18
C LEU A 359 -1.38 -23.50 7.97
N ALA A 360 -1.64 -23.59 9.28
CA ALA A 360 -1.80 -22.42 10.13
C ALA A 360 -0.51 -21.58 10.17
N LYS A 361 0.64 -22.22 10.37
CA LYS A 361 1.96 -21.56 10.38
C LYS A 361 2.34 -20.95 9.02
N LEU A 362 2.05 -21.64 7.91
CA LEU A 362 2.22 -21.09 6.57
C LEU A 362 1.27 -19.90 6.32
N GLY A 363 0.06 -19.96 6.88
CA GLY A 363 -0.89 -18.84 6.93
C GLY A 363 -0.31 -17.62 7.64
N GLU A 364 0.26 -17.80 8.84
CA GLU A 364 0.93 -16.73 9.60
C GLU A 364 2.10 -16.12 8.80
N ALA A 365 2.97 -16.95 8.22
CA ALA A 365 4.11 -16.50 7.42
C ALA A 365 3.65 -15.67 6.21
N HIS A 366 2.65 -16.17 5.48
CA HIS A 366 2.09 -15.51 4.31
C HIS A 366 1.41 -14.18 4.68
N ALA A 367 0.60 -14.15 5.74
CA ALA A 367 -0.03 -12.92 6.24
C ALA A 367 1.00 -11.87 6.68
N ALA A 368 2.10 -12.31 7.32
CA ALA A 368 3.21 -11.44 7.67
C ALA A 368 3.91 -10.88 6.41
N ALA A 369 4.11 -11.70 5.38
CA ALA A 369 4.73 -11.27 4.13
C ALA A 369 3.90 -10.22 3.38
N LEU A 370 2.57 -10.39 3.32
CA LEU A 370 1.67 -9.42 2.68
C LEU A 370 1.70 -8.03 3.34
N LYS A 371 1.98 -7.94 4.65
CA LYS A 371 2.11 -6.64 5.35
C LYS A 371 3.37 -5.87 4.93
N VAL A 372 4.40 -6.55 4.44
CA VAL A 372 5.65 -5.92 3.95
C VAL A 372 5.50 -5.44 2.50
N GLY A 373 4.65 -6.10 1.73
CA GLY A 373 4.42 -5.80 0.31
C GLY A 373 5.53 -6.32 -0.61
N GLY A 374 5.66 -5.70 -1.79
CA GLY A 374 6.38 -6.24 -2.95
C GLY A 374 7.87 -6.61 -2.77
N ALA A 375 8.50 -6.20 -1.66
CA ALA A 375 9.88 -6.58 -1.35
C ALA A 375 10.05 -8.09 -1.07
N LEU A 376 8.96 -8.79 -0.69
CA LEU A 376 8.97 -10.21 -0.33
C LEU A 376 8.24 -11.11 -1.33
N ASP A 377 7.96 -10.64 -2.56
CA ASP A 377 7.21 -11.42 -3.55
C ASP A 377 7.82 -12.80 -3.83
N TYR A 378 9.15 -12.94 -3.78
CA TYR A 378 9.81 -14.23 -3.95
C TYR A 378 9.50 -15.18 -2.79
N LEU A 379 9.53 -14.69 -1.55
CA LEU A 379 9.27 -15.48 -0.35
C LEU A 379 7.79 -15.83 -0.23
N VAL A 380 6.90 -14.93 -0.65
CA VAL A 380 5.46 -15.22 -0.79
C VAL A 380 5.24 -16.41 -1.71
N ARG A 381 5.92 -16.47 -2.86
CA ARG A 381 5.81 -17.62 -3.78
C ARG A 381 6.29 -18.91 -3.12
N ASP A 382 7.43 -18.90 -2.44
CA ASP A 382 7.95 -20.09 -1.77
C ASP A 382 7.02 -20.60 -0.65
N ILE A 383 6.43 -19.67 0.12
CA ILE A 383 5.43 -20.00 1.14
C ILE A 383 4.20 -20.63 0.48
N LEU A 384 3.72 -20.08 -0.63
CA LEU A 384 2.54 -20.60 -1.33
C LEU A 384 2.79 -21.97 -1.98
N VAL A 385 3.99 -22.22 -2.51
CA VAL A 385 4.35 -23.54 -3.04
C VAL A 385 4.33 -24.61 -1.94
N GLU A 386 4.86 -24.28 -0.76
CA GLU A 386 4.84 -25.19 0.38
C GLU A 386 3.41 -25.36 0.94
N ASP A 387 2.64 -24.29 0.98
CA ASP A 387 1.23 -24.28 1.37
C ASP A 387 0.40 -25.21 0.48
N ASP A 388 0.60 -25.14 -0.84
CA ASP A 388 -0.03 -26.02 -1.82
C ASP A 388 0.33 -27.48 -1.61
N ARG A 389 1.62 -27.74 -1.35
CA ARG A 389 2.11 -29.10 -1.09
C ARG A 389 1.37 -29.69 0.09
N VAL A 390 1.30 -28.97 1.22
CA VAL A 390 0.63 -29.45 2.43
C VAL A 390 -0.89 -29.52 2.24
N ALA A 391 -1.50 -28.54 1.56
CA ALA A 391 -2.92 -28.53 1.25
C ALA A 391 -3.32 -29.74 0.39
N SER A 392 -2.50 -30.13 -0.59
CA SER A 392 -2.76 -31.31 -1.43
C SER A 392 -2.70 -32.64 -0.67
N LEU A 393 -1.90 -32.71 0.40
CA LEU A 393 -1.82 -33.88 1.28
C LEU A 393 -3.03 -33.97 2.22
N LYS A 394 -3.53 -32.82 2.69
CA LYS A 394 -4.69 -32.74 3.58
C LYS A 394 -6.01 -32.93 2.83
N TYR A 395 -6.23 -32.15 1.76
CA TYR A 395 -7.51 -32.03 1.07
C TYR A 395 -7.68 -33.11 0.00
N THR A 396 -7.59 -34.36 0.43
CA THR A 396 -7.93 -35.53 -0.39
C THR A 396 -9.42 -35.52 -0.76
N ALA A 397 -9.80 -36.27 -1.81
CA ALA A 397 -11.21 -36.41 -2.19
C ALA A 397 -12.08 -36.88 -1.01
N ALA A 398 -11.61 -37.88 -0.25
CA ALA A 398 -12.33 -38.38 0.92
C ALA A 398 -12.51 -37.32 2.01
N PHE A 399 -11.49 -36.47 2.26
CA PHE A 399 -11.62 -35.35 3.17
C PHE A 399 -12.66 -34.35 2.68
N ILE A 400 -12.57 -33.93 1.41
CA ILE A 400 -13.53 -32.99 0.80
C ILE A 400 -14.94 -33.54 0.91
N ASP A 401 -15.16 -34.82 0.64
CA ASP A 401 -16.46 -35.47 0.73
C ASP A 401 -17.04 -35.45 2.14
N SER A 402 -16.18 -35.55 3.17
CA SER A 402 -16.59 -35.47 4.58
C SER A 402 -17.02 -34.07 5.04
N VAL A 403 -16.59 -33.00 4.35
CA VAL A 403 -16.96 -31.62 4.71
C VAL A 403 -18.41 -31.35 4.28
N PRO A 404 -19.29 -30.87 5.18
CA PRO A 404 -20.68 -30.60 4.84
C PRO A 404 -20.82 -29.43 3.86
N TRP A 405 -21.82 -29.51 2.99
CA TRP A 405 -22.20 -28.39 2.13
C TRP A 405 -22.92 -27.30 2.92
N ILE A 406 -22.54 -26.05 2.68
CA ILE A 406 -23.24 -24.86 3.17
C ILE A 406 -23.99 -24.25 1.99
N ASP A 407 -25.31 -24.15 2.09
CA ASP A 407 -26.13 -23.49 1.07
C ASP A 407 -26.14 -21.96 1.28
N LEU A 408 -25.45 -21.27 0.38
CA LEU A 408 -25.26 -19.82 0.43
C LEU A 408 -26.48 -19.03 -0.10
N MET A 409 -27.52 -19.73 -0.59
CA MET A 409 -28.77 -19.11 -1.04
C MET A 409 -29.86 -19.03 0.02
N THR A 410 -29.61 -19.57 1.22
CA THR A 410 -30.53 -19.53 2.36
C THR A 410 -30.68 -18.12 2.94
N ALA A 411 -31.75 -17.90 3.71
CA ALA A 411 -32.05 -16.60 4.31
C ALA A 411 -30.91 -16.07 5.22
N GLU A 412 -30.21 -16.96 5.93
CA GLU A 412 -29.06 -16.64 6.79
C GLU A 412 -27.90 -16.03 6.00
N TRP A 413 -27.63 -16.55 4.79
CA TRP A 413 -26.46 -16.15 4.01
C TRP A 413 -26.76 -15.06 2.98
N ARG A 414 -28.03 -14.86 2.59
CA ARG A 414 -28.46 -13.79 1.66
C ARG A 414 -27.94 -12.41 2.05
N GLY A 415 -28.01 -12.07 3.34
CA GLY A 415 -27.54 -10.76 3.85
C GLY A 415 -26.02 -10.57 3.83
N GLN A 416 -25.24 -11.64 3.62
CA GLN A 416 -23.78 -11.59 3.60
C GLN A 416 -23.21 -11.41 2.19
N TRP A 417 -24.04 -11.53 1.14
CA TRP A 417 -23.61 -11.27 -0.22
C TRP A 417 -23.45 -9.77 -0.47
N LYS A 418 -22.39 -9.41 -1.19
CA LYS A 418 -22.03 -8.04 -1.50
C LYS A 418 -21.96 -7.83 -3.01
N LYS A 419 -22.30 -6.61 -3.43
CA LYS A 419 -22.03 -6.12 -4.78
C LYS A 419 -20.71 -5.36 -4.78
N SER A 420 -19.86 -5.57 -5.79
CA SER A 420 -18.70 -4.68 -5.97
C SER A 420 -19.18 -3.29 -6.41
N PRO A 421 -18.49 -2.21 -6.02
CA PRO A 421 -18.70 -0.91 -6.64
C PRO A 421 -18.41 -0.94 -8.15
N PRO A 422 -19.23 -0.25 -8.97
CA PRO A 422 -20.52 0.34 -8.62
C PRO A 422 -21.64 -0.72 -8.56
N PRO A 423 -22.49 -0.72 -7.51
CA PRO A 423 -23.52 -1.75 -7.32
C PRO A 423 -24.61 -1.75 -8.40
N GLU A 424 -24.77 -0.65 -9.14
CA GLU A 424 -25.74 -0.49 -10.22
C GLU A 424 -25.40 -1.34 -11.45
N ALA A 425 -24.14 -1.76 -11.59
CA ALA A 425 -23.69 -2.64 -12.68
C ALA A 425 -24.27 -4.06 -12.58
N LEU A 426 -25.01 -4.37 -11.51
CA LEU A 426 -25.60 -5.67 -11.28
C LEU A 426 -27.03 -5.56 -10.71
N ASP A 427 -27.99 -6.10 -11.45
CA ASP A 427 -29.32 -6.39 -10.94
C ASP A 427 -29.34 -7.77 -10.28
N VAL A 428 -29.88 -7.85 -9.07
CA VAL A 428 -29.99 -9.11 -8.31
C VAL A 428 -31.43 -9.21 -7.83
N GLN A 429 -32.15 -10.19 -8.34
CA GLN A 429 -33.53 -10.47 -7.95
C GLN A 429 -33.54 -11.80 -7.18
N THR A 430 -33.62 -11.70 -5.86
CA THR A 430 -33.71 -12.87 -4.97
C THR A 430 -35.17 -13.19 -4.69
N GLY A 431 -35.82 -13.97 -5.57
CA GLY A 431 -37.23 -14.35 -5.44
C GLY A 431 -37.41 -15.86 -5.30
N GLY A 432 -37.85 -16.34 -4.14
CA GLY A 432 -38.09 -17.77 -3.91
C GLY A 432 -36.81 -18.59 -3.74
N THR A 433 -36.72 -19.70 -4.47
CA THR A 433 -35.61 -20.66 -4.47
C THR A 433 -34.55 -20.37 -5.53
N GLU A 434 -34.81 -19.45 -6.47
CA GLU A 434 -33.90 -19.09 -7.56
C GLU A 434 -33.52 -17.61 -7.48
N TRP A 435 -32.31 -17.28 -7.92
CA TRP A 435 -31.85 -15.90 -8.07
C TRP A 435 -31.66 -15.58 -9.54
N THR A 436 -32.18 -14.44 -9.98
CA THR A 436 -31.87 -13.90 -11.32
C THR A 436 -30.83 -12.81 -11.18
N LEU A 437 -29.69 -12.98 -11.86
CA LEU A 437 -28.60 -12.01 -11.88
C LEU A 437 -28.45 -11.46 -13.30
N THR A 438 -28.43 -10.13 -13.44
CA THR A 438 -28.32 -9.45 -14.73
C THR A 438 -27.22 -8.40 -14.67
N GLY A 439 -26.23 -8.49 -15.56
CA GLY A 439 -25.23 -7.46 -15.77
C GLY A 439 -25.83 -6.25 -16.47
N LYS A 440 -25.76 -5.08 -15.84
CA LYS A 440 -26.28 -3.82 -16.40
C LYS A 440 -25.18 -3.07 -17.14
N ASP A 441 -25.54 -2.44 -18.25
CA ASP A 441 -24.65 -1.55 -18.97
C ASP A 441 -24.58 -0.19 -18.25
N VAL A 442 -23.49 0.00 -17.50
CA VAL A 442 -23.20 1.24 -16.76
C VAL A 442 -21.96 1.88 -17.38
N PRO A 443 -22.03 3.14 -17.84
CA PRO A 443 -20.89 3.81 -18.48
C PRO A 443 -19.63 3.77 -17.63
N GLY A 444 -18.52 3.27 -18.21
CA GLY A 444 -17.22 3.17 -17.56
C GLY A 444 -17.01 1.93 -16.68
N VAL A 445 -18.00 1.03 -16.59
CA VAL A 445 -17.93 -0.20 -15.80
C VAL A 445 -17.93 -1.39 -16.74
N SER A 446 -16.94 -2.27 -16.59
CA SER A 446 -16.78 -3.40 -17.51
C SER A 446 -17.55 -4.65 -17.08
N PHE A 447 -17.99 -4.74 -15.83
CA PHE A 447 -18.68 -5.91 -15.26
C PHE A 447 -19.26 -5.60 -13.87
N GLY A 448 -20.33 -6.29 -13.50
CA GLY A 448 -20.84 -6.38 -12.14
C GLY A 448 -20.27 -7.58 -11.39
N VAL A 449 -20.12 -7.49 -10.06
CA VAL A 449 -19.61 -8.60 -9.23
C VAL A 449 -20.56 -8.83 -8.06
N TYR A 450 -20.96 -10.09 -7.84
CA TYR A 450 -21.71 -10.54 -6.68
C TYR A 450 -20.93 -11.59 -5.91
N TYR A 451 -20.67 -11.38 -4.63
CA TYR A 451 -19.72 -12.22 -3.90
C TYR A 451 -19.98 -12.35 -2.41
N ILE A 452 -19.38 -13.37 -1.81
CA ILE A 452 -19.49 -13.68 -0.38
C ILE A 452 -18.19 -14.29 0.16
N GLY A 453 -17.97 -14.18 1.47
CA GLY A 453 -16.86 -14.85 2.15
C GLY A 453 -15.53 -14.08 2.19
N SER A 454 -15.43 -12.92 1.54
CA SER A 454 -14.18 -12.11 1.57
C SER A 454 -13.81 -11.62 2.96
N GLU A 455 -14.80 -11.33 3.81
CA GLU A 455 -14.58 -10.97 5.21
C GLU A 455 -14.04 -12.14 6.01
N LYS A 456 -14.49 -13.35 5.70
CA LYS A 456 -14.10 -14.60 6.34
C LYS A 456 -12.77 -15.16 5.81
N GLY A 457 -12.16 -14.52 4.81
CA GLY A 457 -10.86 -14.91 4.28
C GLY A 457 -10.81 -16.35 3.77
N TRP A 458 -11.84 -16.80 3.03
CA TRP A 458 -11.85 -18.16 2.50
C TRP A 458 -10.67 -18.38 1.55
N ARG A 459 -9.93 -19.45 1.82
CA ARG A 459 -8.72 -19.78 1.10
C ARG A 459 -8.94 -21.04 0.28
N ASP A 460 -9.31 -22.15 0.90
CA ASP A 460 -9.58 -23.39 0.16
C ASP A 460 -11.07 -23.69 0.20
N VAL A 461 -11.66 -23.81 -0.99
CA VAL A 461 -13.12 -23.94 -1.16
C VAL A 461 -13.45 -24.86 -2.32
N VAL A 462 -14.57 -25.57 -2.18
CA VAL A 462 -15.26 -26.23 -3.29
C VAL A 462 -16.65 -25.64 -3.37
N VAL A 463 -17.00 -25.09 -4.52
CA VAL A 463 -18.31 -24.50 -4.83
C VAL A 463 -19.03 -25.42 -5.78
N GLU A 464 -20.27 -25.75 -5.48
CA GLU A 464 -21.20 -26.42 -6.40
C GLU A 464 -22.34 -25.46 -6.68
N THR A 465 -22.66 -25.26 -7.96
CA THR A 465 -23.76 -24.38 -8.37
C THR A 465 -24.52 -24.98 -9.52
N GLU A 466 -25.84 -24.83 -9.50
CA GLU A 466 -26.70 -25.10 -10.64
C GLU A 466 -27.16 -23.77 -11.22
N VAL A 467 -26.82 -23.52 -12.48
CA VAL A 467 -27.08 -22.26 -13.18
C VAL A 467 -27.77 -22.51 -14.51
N VAL A 468 -28.80 -21.73 -14.80
CA VAL A 468 -29.40 -21.61 -16.14
C VAL A 468 -28.85 -20.37 -16.79
N ILE A 469 -28.20 -20.53 -17.93
CA ILE A 469 -27.59 -19.41 -18.66
C ILE A 469 -28.64 -18.88 -19.62
N GLU A 470 -29.16 -17.68 -19.39
CA GLU A 470 -30.16 -17.07 -20.28
C GLU A 470 -29.49 -16.22 -21.35
N GLN A 471 -28.41 -15.52 -20.99
CA GLN A 471 -27.55 -14.73 -21.88
C GLN A 471 -26.10 -14.85 -21.41
N PHE A 472 -25.20 -15.19 -22.33
CA PHE A 472 -23.77 -15.38 -22.03
C PHE A 472 -23.06 -14.11 -21.53
N GLY A 473 -21.86 -14.29 -20.96
CA GLY A 473 -21.01 -13.20 -20.46
C GLY A 473 -20.90 -13.20 -18.93
N PHE A 474 -20.73 -14.36 -18.32
CA PHE A 474 -20.50 -14.45 -16.86
C PHE A 474 -19.26 -15.29 -16.56
N SER A 475 -18.76 -15.18 -15.34
CA SER A 475 -17.58 -15.90 -14.88
C SER A 475 -17.70 -16.17 -13.38
N PHE A 476 -17.21 -17.32 -12.93
CA PHE A 476 -17.03 -17.54 -11.49
C PHE A 476 -15.66 -17.05 -11.06
N PHE A 477 -15.51 -16.76 -9.78
CA PHE A 477 -14.19 -16.55 -9.19
C PHE A 477 -14.13 -17.12 -7.78
N GLY A 478 -12.92 -17.46 -7.38
CA GLY A 478 -12.56 -17.79 -6.00
C GLY A 478 -11.39 -16.93 -5.56
N ARG A 479 -11.30 -16.69 -4.24
CA ARG A 479 -10.24 -15.91 -3.58
C ARG A 479 -10.12 -14.45 -4.05
N CYS A 480 -11.23 -13.72 -4.02
CA CYS A 480 -11.16 -12.30 -4.26
C CYS A 480 -10.83 -11.53 -2.98
N GLY A 481 -9.54 -11.24 -2.77
CA GLY A 481 -9.08 -10.39 -1.68
C GLY A 481 -9.53 -8.93 -1.86
N ARG A 482 -9.62 -8.46 -3.11
CA ARG A 482 -10.21 -7.16 -3.48
C ARG A 482 -11.12 -7.32 -4.71
N PRO A 483 -12.40 -6.93 -4.63
CA PRO A 483 -13.40 -7.15 -5.69
C PRO A 483 -13.07 -6.49 -7.04
N GLU A 484 -12.13 -5.55 -7.07
CA GLU A 484 -11.71 -4.83 -8.28
C GLU A 484 -10.88 -5.67 -9.26
N LYS A 485 -10.22 -6.74 -8.80
CA LYS A 485 -9.36 -7.60 -9.63
C LYS A 485 -9.54 -9.09 -9.29
N PRO A 486 -10.74 -9.65 -9.49
CA PRO A 486 -10.96 -11.07 -9.25
C PRO A 486 -10.11 -11.91 -10.23
N VAL A 487 -9.52 -12.99 -9.74
CA VAL A 487 -9.02 -14.06 -10.62
C VAL A 487 -10.25 -14.75 -11.20
N ARG A 488 -10.56 -14.44 -12.46
CA ARG A 488 -11.76 -14.95 -13.13
C ARG A 488 -11.51 -16.31 -13.73
N TYR A 489 -12.49 -17.18 -13.56
CA TYR A 489 -12.65 -18.38 -14.35
C TYR A 489 -13.73 -18.06 -15.36
N ASP A 490 -13.27 -17.58 -16.52
CA ASP A 490 -14.12 -17.12 -17.61
C ASP A 490 -14.87 -18.32 -18.20
N VAL A 491 -16.11 -18.51 -17.78
CA VAL A 491 -17.06 -19.41 -18.43
C VAL A 491 -17.70 -18.63 -19.57
N ARG A 492 -16.88 -18.27 -20.55
CA ARG A 492 -17.38 -17.73 -21.81
C ARG A 492 -17.88 -18.90 -22.62
N ALA A 493 -19.08 -18.80 -23.17
CA ALA A 493 -19.44 -19.64 -24.31
C ALA A 493 -18.48 -19.34 -25.45
N LYS A 494 -17.44 -20.14 -25.54
CA LYS A 494 -16.94 -20.49 -26.84
C LYS A 494 -17.95 -21.49 -27.40
N GLN A 495 -18.31 -21.35 -28.67
CA GLN A 495 -19.09 -22.38 -29.38
C GLN A 495 -18.49 -23.80 -29.22
N GLU A 496 -17.21 -23.88 -28.84
CA GLU A 496 -16.46 -25.10 -28.55
C GLU A 496 -16.87 -25.84 -27.26
N THR A 497 -17.50 -25.19 -26.26
CA THR A 497 -17.79 -25.85 -24.96
C THR A 497 -19.09 -26.64 -24.94
N GLY A 498 -19.93 -26.57 -25.99
CA GLY A 498 -21.22 -27.28 -26.00
C GLY A 498 -22.28 -26.72 -25.02
N ILE A 499 -22.00 -25.58 -24.38
CA ILE A 499 -22.94 -24.88 -23.50
C ILE A 499 -23.93 -24.08 -24.36
N THR A 500 -25.23 -24.21 -24.07
CA THR A 500 -26.33 -23.57 -24.79
C THR A 500 -27.20 -22.75 -23.83
N GLU A 501 -27.81 -21.67 -24.34
CA GLU A 501 -28.71 -20.85 -23.53
C GLU A 501 -30.00 -21.62 -23.19
N GLY A 502 -30.58 -21.33 -22.02
CA GLY A 502 -31.81 -21.91 -21.52
C GLY A 502 -31.67 -23.26 -20.82
N GLN A 503 -30.52 -23.94 -20.94
CA GLN A 503 -30.28 -25.21 -20.25
C GLN A 503 -29.68 -25.02 -18.84
N PRO A 504 -30.07 -25.86 -17.86
CA PRO A 504 -29.42 -25.89 -16.55
C PRO A 504 -28.08 -26.64 -16.62
N TYR A 505 -27.05 -26.06 -16.02
CA TYR A 505 -25.73 -26.67 -15.88
C TYR A 505 -25.38 -26.81 -14.41
N LYS A 506 -24.95 -28.02 -14.03
CA LYS A 506 -24.32 -28.27 -12.73
C LYS A 506 -22.82 -28.06 -12.87
N MET A 507 -22.30 -27.10 -12.12
CA MET A 507 -20.91 -26.68 -12.19
C MET A 507 -20.25 -26.85 -10.82
N THR A 508 -19.07 -27.45 -10.80
CA THR A 508 -18.24 -27.57 -9.62
C THR A 508 -16.95 -26.82 -9.84
N PHE A 509 -16.66 -25.89 -8.94
CA PHE A 509 -15.42 -25.12 -8.96
C PHE A 509 -14.67 -25.38 -7.65
N SER A 510 -13.40 -25.77 -7.74
CA SER A 510 -12.56 -25.96 -6.55
C SER A 510 -11.31 -25.12 -6.64
N VAL A 511 -10.93 -24.57 -5.48
CA VAL A 511 -9.64 -23.91 -5.26
C VAL A 511 -9.00 -24.55 -4.05
N THR A 512 -7.89 -25.23 -4.27
CA THR A 512 -7.08 -25.86 -3.23
C THR A 512 -5.63 -25.49 -3.48
N GLY A 513 -5.00 -24.74 -2.57
CA GLY A 513 -3.71 -24.14 -2.86
C GLY A 513 -3.77 -23.26 -4.12
N LEU A 514 -2.77 -23.21 -4.98
CA LEU A 514 -2.78 -22.46 -6.24
C LEU A 514 -3.41 -23.24 -7.40
N GLN A 515 -4.09 -24.35 -7.11
CA GLN A 515 -4.78 -25.16 -8.10
C GLN A 515 -6.26 -24.80 -8.15
N GLY A 516 -6.71 -24.33 -9.31
CA GLY A 516 -8.10 -24.10 -9.64
C GLY A 516 -8.58 -25.18 -10.60
N LYS A 517 -9.78 -25.71 -10.36
CA LYS A 517 -10.42 -26.68 -11.25
C LYS A 517 -11.87 -26.29 -11.44
N VAL A 518 -12.31 -26.24 -12.69
CA VAL A 518 -13.72 -26.05 -13.05
C VAL A 518 -14.18 -27.31 -13.75
N GLU A 519 -15.27 -27.88 -13.27
CA GLU A 519 -15.95 -29.01 -13.89
C GLU A 519 -17.38 -28.59 -14.21
N ILE A 520 -17.77 -28.81 -15.47
CA ILE A 520 -19.14 -28.60 -15.91
C ILE A 520 -19.65 -29.98 -16.30
N ALA A 521 -20.74 -30.43 -15.64
CA ALA A 521 -21.35 -31.70 -15.97
C ALA A 521 -21.62 -31.79 -17.48
N ASP A 522 -21.31 -32.95 -18.06
CA ASP A 522 -21.48 -33.28 -19.50
C ASP A 522 -20.57 -32.55 -20.49
N VAL A 523 -19.86 -31.50 -20.07
CA VAL A 523 -18.93 -30.74 -20.93
C VAL A 523 -17.46 -31.11 -20.67
N GLY A 524 -17.12 -31.42 -19.41
CA GLY A 524 -15.78 -31.87 -19.02
C GLY A 524 -15.10 -31.00 -17.98
N VAL A 525 -13.78 -31.16 -17.87
CA VAL A 525 -12.95 -30.56 -16.83
C VAL A 525 -11.91 -29.64 -17.44
N ASP A 526 -11.92 -28.38 -17.03
CA ASP A 526 -10.86 -27.42 -17.33
C ASP A 526 -10.01 -27.17 -16.07
N LYS A 527 -8.70 -27.41 -16.20
CA LYS A 527 -7.72 -27.03 -15.18
C LYS A 527 -7.32 -25.58 -15.42
N VAL A 528 -7.42 -24.75 -14.39
CA VAL A 528 -7.08 -23.32 -14.48
C VAL A 528 -6.01 -22.99 -13.44
N PRO A 529 -4.80 -22.58 -13.87
CA PRO A 529 -3.80 -22.14 -12.93
C PRO A 529 -4.27 -20.87 -12.20
N VAL A 530 -4.14 -20.84 -10.88
CA VAL A 530 -4.45 -19.64 -10.08
C VAL A 530 -3.20 -18.80 -9.97
N ASP A 531 -3.30 -17.49 -10.24
CA ASP A 531 -2.18 -16.58 -10.02
C ASP A 531 -1.87 -16.48 -8.53
N ALA A 532 -0.69 -16.96 -8.15
CA ALA A 532 -0.21 -17.03 -6.79
C ALA A 532 -0.19 -15.68 -6.07
N LEU A 533 0.09 -14.59 -6.79
CA LEU A 533 0.35 -13.29 -6.18
C LEU A 533 -0.91 -12.44 -6.00
N GLY A 534 -2.00 -12.74 -6.72
CA GLY A 534 -3.20 -11.89 -6.75
C GLY A 534 -4.34 -12.33 -5.82
N ALA A 535 -4.37 -13.59 -5.42
CA ALA A 535 -5.57 -14.23 -4.86
C ALA A 535 -5.23 -15.27 -3.79
N SER A 536 -4.62 -14.85 -2.70
CA SER A 536 -4.16 -15.76 -1.66
C SER A 536 -5.21 -16.04 -0.57
N SER A 537 -6.19 -15.14 -0.36
CA SER A 537 -7.43 -15.40 0.38
C SER A 537 -8.54 -14.44 -0.07
N GLY A 538 -9.80 -14.84 0.09
CA GLY A 538 -10.92 -13.98 -0.28
C GLY A 538 -12.29 -14.65 -0.31
N GLY A 539 -13.19 -14.09 -1.10
CA GLY A 539 -14.53 -14.64 -1.30
C GLY A 539 -14.67 -15.50 -2.55
N VAL A 540 -15.83 -16.13 -2.69
CA VAL A 540 -16.30 -16.71 -3.95
C VAL A 540 -17.40 -15.83 -4.51
N GLY A 541 -17.59 -15.85 -5.82
CA GLY A 541 -18.64 -15.06 -6.42
C GLY A 541 -18.79 -15.25 -7.92
N ILE A 542 -19.63 -14.40 -8.47
CA ILE A 542 -20.04 -14.36 -9.86
C ILE A 542 -19.72 -12.97 -10.41
N VAL A 543 -19.10 -12.93 -11.59
CA VAL A 543 -18.90 -11.74 -12.39
C VAL A 543 -19.87 -11.82 -13.58
N LEU A 544 -20.55 -10.72 -13.88
CA LEU A 544 -21.43 -10.60 -15.06
C LEU A 544 -20.99 -9.40 -15.89
N ASP A 545 -20.72 -9.63 -17.17
CA ASP A 545 -20.51 -8.61 -18.18
C ASP A 545 -21.86 -7.89 -18.48
N PRO A 546 -21.84 -6.65 -18.99
CA PRO A 546 -23.05 -5.95 -19.43
C PRO A 546 -23.88 -6.79 -20.42
N GLY A 547 -25.17 -6.92 -20.13
CA GLY A 547 -26.11 -7.71 -20.95
C GLY A 547 -26.12 -9.21 -20.66
N ALA A 548 -25.22 -9.72 -19.80
CA ALA A 548 -25.28 -11.10 -19.36
C ALA A 548 -26.43 -11.33 -18.39
N ARG A 549 -27.04 -12.52 -18.44
CA ARG A 549 -28.17 -12.88 -17.59
C ARG A 549 -28.16 -14.36 -17.25
N ILE A 550 -28.22 -14.67 -15.96
CA ILE A 550 -28.26 -16.05 -15.46
C ILE A 550 -29.30 -16.22 -14.37
N ARG A 551 -29.83 -17.43 -14.24
CA ARG A 551 -30.60 -17.86 -13.07
C ARG A 551 -29.81 -18.88 -12.27
N VAL A 552 -29.53 -18.57 -11.02
CA VAL A 552 -28.84 -19.45 -10.08
C VAL A 552 -29.89 -20.19 -9.26
N LYS A 553 -29.93 -21.52 -9.35
CA LYS A 553 -30.87 -22.38 -8.62
C LYS A 553 -30.30 -22.92 -7.32
N SER A 554 -29.00 -23.15 -7.30
CA SER A 554 -28.28 -23.55 -6.09
C SER A 554 -26.87 -22.95 -6.09
N PHE A 555 -26.38 -22.57 -4.92
CA PHE A 555 -25.02 -22.10 -4.73
C PHE A 555 -24.52 -22.59 -3.37
N LYS A 556 -23.81 -23.71 -3.38
CA LYS A 556 -23.30 -24.40 -2.19
C LYS A 556 -21.80 -24.30 -2.12
N VAL A 557 -21.25 -24.25 -0.90
CA VAL A 557 -19.81 -24.23 -0.67
C VAL A 557 -19.39 -25.23 0.40
N LYS A 558 -18.26 -25.89 0.20
CA LYS A 558 -17.47 -26.54 1.25
C LYS A 558 -16.27 -25.64 1.52
N VAL A 559 -16.18 -25.10 2.73
CA VAL A 559 -15.03 -24.31 3.16
C VAL A 559 -14.01 -25.25 3.80
N LEU A 560 -12.91 -25.49 3.09
CA LEU A 560 -11.84 -26.40 3.54
C LEU A 560 -10.80 -25.67 4.41
N ARG A 561 -10.61 -24.38 4.14
CA ARG A 561 -9.77 -23.46 4.93
C ARG A 561 -10.27 -22.02 4.85
N ALA A 562 -10.27 -21.35 6.00
CA ALA A 562 -10.47 -19.93 6.11
C ALA A 562 -9.33 -19.32 6.92
N ASP A 563 -8.85 -18.14 6.53
CA ASP A 563 -7.90 -17.39 7.33
C ASP A 563 -8.61 -16.91 8.61
N THR A 564 -8.15 -17.35 9.78
CA THR A 564 -8.54 -16.74 11.06
C THR A 564 -7.98 -15.33 11.08
N LYS A 565 -8.83 -14.33 10.86
CA LYS A 565 -8.46 -12.91 10.98
C LYS A 565 -8.28 -12.47 12.43
#